data_AF-A0A1G0AEZ0-F1
#
_entry.id   AF-A0A1G0AEZ0-F1
#
_cell.length_a   1.000
_cell.length_b   1.000
_cell.length_c   1.000
_cell.angle_alpha   90.00
_cell.angle_beta   90.00
_cell.angle_gamma   90.00
#
_symmetry.space_group_name_H-M   'P 1'
#
loop_
_entity.id
_entity.type
_entity.pdbx_description
1 polymer ?
#
loop_
_entity_poly.entity_id
_entity_poly.type
_entity_poly.pdbx_seq_one_letter_code
_entity_poly.pdbx_strand_id
1 'polypeptide(L)'
;MSIVAYLSAASALFLSFLIIVAIVRQKTHKVFQKHVLLSATILLTCATISNVLINIYVTQPGQSDQTALESGIVLTKKVQATFDYLFSITIGAFIVVATTPAVSTRKDFFAYMTNEFPNSYVFYVFIMVLTMATIVISPVTVTSTAPVTISFEPYFLFINGFAVGTLMLYAPFRFVSHMRRTNPGADVRRDAYLIILGITGFAVGEFLLEILLPNYGVDLRAPGFIVEMALIGLIAFAIREKSFLQELIVPEAEAHLQTTPTYDLERGFAYAVLERDGTESFEIFKDLVTHGAQGLCITRRSPKTVMRDYGLERTPILWLSRVASEKNAVRPSPPENVAMAIEHFVDIGQKGVVLLDGVEYLIAHNDFTSVLALLHDVNEKISLQDAILLMPMDPATFNEREFALIRREVRLLGPLAMEYAEPPRTSARAPAKAVH
;
A
#
# COMPACT_ATOMS: atom_id res chain seq x y z
N MET A 1 6.90 -43.82 13.21
CA MET A 1 7.00 -42.36 12.99
C MET A 1 7.92 -41.75 14.05
N SER A 2 8.86 -40.88 13.68
CA SER A 2 9.85 -40.32 14.62
C SER A 2 9.25 -39.18 15.46
N ILE A 3 9.74 -39.01 16.69
CA ILE A 3 9.40 -37.86 17.57
C ILE A 3 9.53 -36.51 16.84
N VAL A 4 10.47 -36.44 15.89
CA VAL A 4 10.73 -35.27 15.05
C VAL A 4 9.51 -34.88 14.21
N ALA A 5 8.76 -35.84 13.65
CA ALA A 5 7.58 -35.55 12.84
C ALA A 5 6.48 -34.88 13.65
N TYR A 6 6.18 -35.41 14.84
CA TYR A 6 5.20 -34.80 15.76
C TYR A 6 5.64 -33.42 16.25
N LEU A 7 6.92 -33.25 16.55
CA LEU A 7 7.45 -31.97 17.01
C LEU A 7 7.39 -30.90 15.91
N SER A 8 7.69 -31.27 14.66
CA SER A 8 7.58 -30.38 13.50
C SER A 8 6.11 -29.97 13.24
N ALA A 9 5.18 -30.91 13.30
CA ALA A 9 3.74 -30.67 13.18
C ALA A 9 3.20 -29.75 14.28
N ALA A 10 3.57 -29.98 15.53
CA ALA A 10 3.17 -29.13 16.65
C ALA A 10 3.74 -27.70 16.50
N SER A 11 4.98 -27.57 16.05
CA SER A 11 5.63 -26.29 15.81
C SER A 11 4.96 -25.52 14.66
N ALA A 12 4.55 -26.22 13.60
CA ALA A 12 3.80 -25.68 12.47
C ALA A 12 2.48 -25.04 12.89
N LEU A 13 1.71 -25.80 13.67
CA LEU A 13 0.41 -25.40 14.20
C LEU A 13 0.54 -24.20 15.12
N PHE A 14 1.53 -24.23 16.00
CA PHE A 14 1.82 -23.14 16.92
C PHE A 14 2.20 -21.85 16.17
N LEU A 15 3.08 -21.93 15.17
CA LEU A 15 3.48 -20.77 14.40
C LEU A 15 2.32 -20.21 13.57
N SER A 16 1.54 -21.08 12.93
CA SER A 16 0.33 -20.69 12.18
C SER A 16 -0.68 -19.97 13.08
N PHE A 17 -0.88 -20.46 14.30
CA PHE A 17 -1.71 -19.81 15.31
C PHE A 17 -1.17 -18.42 15.69
N LEU A 18 0.14 -18.29 15.96
CA LEU A 18 0.75 -17.00 16.27
C LEU A 18 0.56 -15.98 15.13
N ILE A 19 0.70 -16.42 13.89
CA ILE A 19 0.52 -15.56 12.70
C ILE A 19 -0.94 -15.11 12.58
N ILE A 20 -1.91 -16.02 12.72
CA ILE A 20 -3.34 -15.68 12.73
C ILE A 20 -3.64 -14.68 13.85
N VAL A 21 -3.17 -14.92 15.07
CA VAL A 21 -3.38 -14.01 16.21
C VAL A 21 -2.76 -12.64 15.94
N ALA A 22 -1.56 -12.59 15.36
CA ALA A 22 -0.89 -11.34 15.01
C ALA A 22 -1.72 -10.52 14.01
N ILE A 23 -2.23 -11.15 12.94
CA ILE A 23 -3.08 -10.51 11.94
C ILE A 23 -4.40 -10.06 12.57
N VAL A 24 -5.06 -10.91 13.37
CA VAL A 24 -6.34 -10.59 14.01
C VAL A 24 -6.21 -9.39 14.97
N ARG A 25 -5.12 -9.31 15.75
CA ARG A 25 -4.89 -8.22 16.71
C ARG A 25 -4.45 -6.91 16.05
N GLN A 26 -4.12 -6.93 14.76
CA GLN A 26 -3.70 -5.73 14.03
C GLN A 26 -4.82 -4.69 13.97
N LYS A 27 -4.53 -3.47 14.46
CA LYS A 27 -5.39 -2.29 14.30
C LYS A 27 -5.06 -1.59 12.99
N THR A 28 -5.99 -1.59 12.04
CA THR A 28 -5.82 -0.97 10.71
C THR A 28 -7.16 -0.39 10.22
N HIS A 29 -7.09 0.69 9.44
CA HIS A 29 -8.25 1.24 8.71
C HIS A 29 -8.54 0.46 7.41
N LYS A 30 -7.57 -0.33 6.93
CA LYS A 30 -7.67 -1.19 5.73
C LYS A 30 -8.24 -2.57 6.08
N VAL A 31 -9.49 -2.59 6.52
CA VAL A 31 -10.19 -3.79 7.03
C VAL A 31 -10.31 -4.88 5.96
N PHE A 32 -10.57 -4.50 4.71
CA PHE A 32 -10.71 -5.45 3.60
C PHE A 32 -9.39 -6.18 3.30
N GLN A 33 -8.29 -5.45 3.16
CA GLN A 33 -6.94 -6.00 2.98
C GLN A 33 -6.60 -7.02 4.07
N LYS A 34 -6.89 -6.65 5.33
CA LYS A 34 -6.69 -7.51 6.50
C LYS A 34 -7.51 -8.80 6.39
N HIS A 35 -8.77 -8.72 5.99
CA HIS A 35 -9.61 -9.91 5.83
C HIS A 35 -9.10 -10.83 4.70
N VAL A 36 -8.69 -10.27 3.57
CA VAL A 36 -8.13 -11.07 2.45
C VAL A 36 -6.85 -11.78 2.89
N LEU A 37 -5.96 -11.08 3.59
CA LEU A 37 -4.75 -11.70 4.13
C LEU A 37 -5.07 -12.79 5.16
N LEU A 38 -6.01 -12.53 6.07
CA LEU A 38 -6.42 -13.51 7.09
C LEU A 38 -6.97 -14.78 6.42
N SER A 39 -7.78 -14.64 5.38
CA SER A 39 -8.27 -15.77 4.58
C SER A 39 -7.13 -16.57 3.94
N ALA A 40 -6.11 -15.89 3.41
CA ALA A 40 -4.93 -16.57 2.85
C ALA A 40 -4.20 -17.37 3.93
N THR A 41 -3.88 -16.75 5.07
CA THR A 41 -3.20 -17.42 6.18
C THR A 41 -3.98 -18.64 6.71
N ILE A 42 -5.31 -18.54 6.77
CA ILE A 42 -6.16 -19.68 7.17
C ILE A 42 -6.05 -20.83 6.17
N LEU A 43 -6.12 -20.56 4.85
CA LEU A 43 -5.99 -21.60 3.82
C LEU A 43 -4.63 -22.30 3.88
N LEU A 44 -3.56 -21.53 4.11
CA LEU A 44 -2.23 -22.08 4.31
C LEU A 44 -2.16 -22.96 5.57
N THR A 45 -2.80 -22.52 6.66
CA THR A 45 -2.91 -23.32 7.89
C THR A 45 -3.70 -24.61 7.63
N CYS A 46 -4.73 -24.58 6.78
CA CYS A 46 -5.45 -25.79 6.36
C CYS A 46 -4.57 -26.73 5.54
N ALA A 47 -3.73 -26.21 4.63
CA ALA A 47 -2.78 -27.02 3.86
C ALA A 47 -1.82 -27.78 4.79
N THR A 48 -1.23 -27.07 5.76
CA THR A 48 -0.29 -27.66 6.72
C THR A 48 -0.95 -28.68 7.63
N ILE A 49 -2.13 -28.37 8.18
CA ILE A 49 -2.92 -29.30 9.00
C ILE A 49 -3.27 -30.56 8.22
N SER A 50 -3.73 -30.41 6.98
CA SER A 50 -4.10 -31.52 6.12
C SER A 50 -2.90 -32.42 5.84
N ASN A 51 -1.75 -31.85 5.49
CA ASN A 51 -0.52 -32.62 5.25
C ASN A 51 -0.10 -33.39 6.51
N VAL A 52 -0.08 -32.73 7.68
CA VAL A 52 0.29 -33.33 8.96
C VAL A 52 -0.65 -34.46 9.38
N LEU A 53 -1.97 -34.19 9.42
CA LEU A 53 -2.96 -35.14 9.94
C LEU A 53 -3.05 -36.38 9.06
N ILE A 54 -3.08 -36.19 7.74
CA ILE A 54 -3.22 -37.32 6.83
C ILE A 54 -1.91 -38.13 6.80
N ASN A 55 -0.74 -37.49 6.86
CA ASN A 55 0.53 -38.23 6.96
C ASN A 55 0.63 -39.04 8.28
N ILE A 56 0.20 -38.49 9.41
CA ILE A 56 0.10 -39.23 10.68
C ILE A 56 -0.85 -40.43 10.54
N TYR A 57 -2.02 -40.23 9.95
CA TYR A 57 -3.03 -41.28 9.78
C TYR A 57 -2.55 -42.40 8.86
N VAL A 58 -1.97 -42.05 7.72
CA VAL A 58 -1.52 -42.98 6.67
C VAL A 58 -0.29 -43.79 7.10
N THR A 59 0.55 -43.26 8.01
CA THR A 59 1.78 -43.94 8.48
C THR A 59 1.63 -44.65 9.83
N GLN A 60 0.39 -44.83 10.33
CA GLN A 60 0.15 -45.57 11.57
C GLN A 60 0.46 -47.07 11.41
N PRO A 61 1.10 -47.71 12.42
CA PRO A 61 1.56 -49.10 12.36
C PRO A 61 0.47 -50.19 12.21
N GLY A 62 -0.81 -49.81 12.09
CA GLY A 62 -1.95 -50.72 11.89
C GLY A 62 -2.44 -50.87 10.45
N GLN A 63 -1.92 -50.09 9.49
CA GLN A 63 -2.27 -50.20 8.06
C GLN A 63 -1.22 -51.06 7.34
N SER A 64 -1.45 -52.37 7.26
CA SER A 64 -0.54 -53.36 6.64
C SER A 64 -0.75 -53.58 5.14
N ASP A 65 -1.60 -52.80 4.48
CA ASP A 65 -1.85 -52.88 3.03
C ASP A 65 -1.08 -51.77 2.28
N GLN A 66 -0.12 -52.18 1.45
CA GLN A 66 0.73 -51.28 0.68
C GLN A 66 -0.05 -50.47 -0.37
N THR A 67 -1.12 -51.05 -0.92
CA THR A 67 -2.00 -50.38 -1.87
C THR A 67 -2.81 -49.26 -1.18
N ALA A 68 -3.28 -49.52 0.03
CA ALA A 68 -3.94 -48.51 0.86
C ALA A 68 -2.98 -47.37 1.23
N LEU A 69 -1.74 -47.70 1.57
CA LEU A 69 -0.69 -46.71 1.87
C LEU A 69 -0.41 -45.79 0.68
N GLU A 70 -0.21 -46.35 -0.52
CA GLU A 70 0.04 -45.58 -1.75
C GLU A 70 -1.14 -44.66 -2.09
N SER A 71 -2.36 -45.19 -2.03
CA SER A 71 -3.57 -44.38 -2.27
C SER A 71 -3.76 -43.26 -1.25
N GLY A 72 -3.43 -43.51 0.02
CA GLY A 72 -3.45 -42.51 1.10
C GLY A 72 -2.43 -41.39 0.89
N ILE A 73 -1.21 -41.72 0.47
CA ILE A 73 -0.17 -40.75 0.12
C ILE A 73 -0.63 -39.84 -1.02
N VAL A 74 -1.18 -40.43 -2.10
CA VAL A 74 -1.67 -39.66 -3.26
C VAL A 74 -2.80 -38.73 -2.85
N LEU A 75 -3.77 -39.22 -2.08
CA LEU A 75 -4.88 -38.40 -1.58
C LEU A 75 -4.37 -37.23 -0.73
N THR A 76 -3.44 -37.48 0.18
CA THR A 76 -2.83 -36.45 1.03
C THR A 76 -2.24 -35.32 0.21
N LYS A 77 -1.43 -35.67 -0.79
CA LYS A 77 -0.74 -34.69 -1.64
C LYS A 77 -1.69 -33.92 -2.54
N LYS A 78 -2.76 -34.55 -3.06
CA LYS A 78 -3.80 -33.85 -3.82
C LYS A 78 -4.56 -32.83 -2.96
N VAL A 79 -4.90 -33.20 -1.71
CA VAL A 79 -5.60 -32.28 -0.79
C VAL A 79 -4.69 -31.12 -0.37
N GLN A 80 -3.44 -31.40 0.00
CA GLN A 80 -2.44 -30.38 0.32
C GLN A 80 -2.30 -29.37 -0.84
N ALA A 81 -2.02 -29.87 -2.05
CA ALA A 81 -1.84 -29.02 -3.23
C ALA A 81 -3.09 -28.18 -3.55
N THR A 82 -4.29 -28.73 -3.33
CA THR A 82 -5.54 -27.97 -3.50
C THR A 82 -5.59 -26.75 -2.58
N PHE A 83 -5.24 -26.91 -1.30
CA PHE A 83 -5.17 -25.78 -0.36
C PHE A 83 -4.06 -24.80 -0.73
N ASP A 84 -2.90 -25.26 -1.22
CA ASP A 84 -1.80 -24.38 -1.64
C ASP A 84 -2.17 -23.51 -2.84
N TYR A 85 -2.94 -24.03 -3.79
CA TYR A 85 -3.45 -23.23 -4.91
C TYR A 85 -4.58 -22.29 -4.51
N LEU A 86 -5.45 -22.67 -3.57
CA LEU A 86 -6.44 -21.74 -2.99
C LEU A 86 -5.76 -20.62 -2.20
N PHE A 87 -4.71 -20.95 -1.45
CA PHE A 87 -3.84 -19.98 -0.78
C PHE A 87 -3.21 -19.03 -1.81
N SER A 88 -2.64 -19.57 -2.89
CA SER A 88 -2.04 -18.80 -3.97
C SER A 88 -3.02 -17.83 -4.62
N ILE A 89 -4.26 -18.24 -4.88
CA ILE A 89 -5.33 -17.36 -5.38
C ILE A 89 -5.59 -16.20 -4.41
N THR A 90 -5.67 -16.50 -3.12
CA THR A 90 -5.99 -15.52 -2.07
C THR A 90 -4.83 -14.56 -1.79
N ILE A 91 -3.58 -15.04 -1.84
CA ILE A 91 -2.39 -14.19 -1.80
C ILE A 91 -2.31 -13.30 -3.04
N GLY A 92 -2.65 -13.82 -4.22
CA GLY A 92 -2.80 -13.01 -5.42
C GLY A 92 -3.80 -11.86 -5.22
N ALA A 93 -4.96 -12.15 -4.60
CA ALA A 93 -5.93 -11.11 -4.26
C ALA A 93 -5.34 -10.10 -3.27
N PHE A 94 -4.66 -10.56 -2.22
CA PHE A 94 -4.00 -9.68 -1.26
C PHE A 94 -3.00 -8.74 -1.95
N ILE A 95 -2.16 -9.26 -2.86
CA ILE A 95 -1.22 -8.45 -3.63
C ILE A 95 -1.96 -7.35 -4.41
N VAL A 96 -3.07 -7.67 -5.07
CA VAL A 96 -3.88 -6.67 -5.80
C VAL A 96 -4.38 -5.59 -4.86
N VAL A 97 -5.05 -5.97 -3.77
CA VAL A 97 -5.66 -5.02 -2.82
C VAL A 97 -4.59 -4.21 -2.06
N ALA A 98 -3.39 -4.77 -1.87
CA ALA A 98 -2.27 -4.07 -1.26
C ALA A 98 -1.57 -3.10 -2.22
N THR A 99 -1.55 -3.39 -3.53
CA THR A 99 -0.84 -2.59 -4.55
C THR A 99 -1.74 -1.67 -5.38
N THR A 100 -3.06 -1.72 -5.16
CA THR A 100 -4.06 -0.94 -5.89
C THR A 100 -4.88 -0.11 -4.89
N PRO A 101 -4.54 1.17 -4.67
CA PRO A 101 -5.20 2.00 -3.67
C PRO A 101 -6.73 2.11 -3.86
N ALA A 102 -7.19 2.19 -5.11
CA ALA A 102 -8.60 2.26 -5.46
C ALA A 102 -9.45 1.07 -4.97
N VAL A 103 -8.80 -0.05 -4.61
CA VAL A 103 -9.49 -1.25 -4.12
C VAL A 103 -9.48 -1.27 -2.60
N SER A 104 -10.49 -0.64 -1.99
CA SER A 104 -10.62 -0.55 -0.54
C SER A 104 -11.71 -1.47 0.03
N THR A 105 -12.68 -1.86 -0.79
CA THR A 105 -13.81 -2.72 -0.41
C THR A 105 -13.95 -3.95 -1.31
N ARG A 106 -14.78 -4.90 -0.87
CA ARG A 106 -15.15 -6.07 -1.67
C ARG A 106 -15.82 -5.68 -2.99
N LYS A 107 -16.61 -4.59 -3.00
CA LYS A 107 -17.29 -4.10 -4.20
C LYS A 107 -16.27 -3.57 -5.21
N ASP A 108 -15.30 -2.77 -4.74
CA ASP A 108 -14.23 -2.22 -5.58
C ASP A 108 -13.39 -3.34 -6.19
N PHE A 109 -13.11 -4.40 -5.42
CA PHE A 109 -12.36 -5.55 -5.91
C PHE A 109 -13.10 -6.27 -7.04
N PHE A 110 -14.41 -6.44 -6.93
CA PHE A 110 -15.22 -7.07 -7.97
C PHE A 110 -15.36 -6.17 -9.21
N ALA A 111 -15.48 -4.85 -8.99
CA ALA A 111 -15.48 -3.87 -10.07
C ALA A 111 -14.15 -3.86 -10.82
N TYR A 112 -13.01 -3.87 -10.11
CA TYR A 112 -11.67 -4.00 -10.71
C TYR A 112 -11.54 -5.27 -11.56
N MET A 113 -12.06 -6.40 -11.08
CA MET A 113 -12.01 -7.66 -11.84
C MET A 113 -12.80 -7.60 -13.16
N THR A 114 -13.87 -6.83 -13.22
CA THR A 114 -14.79 -6.79 -14.37
C THR A 114 -14.48 -5.64 -15.33
N ASN A 115 -14.21 -4.45 -14.80
CA ASN A 115 -14.04 -3.22 -15.59
C ASN A 115 -12.66 -3.15 -16.26
N GLU A 116 -11.62 -3.71 -15.63
CA GLU A 116 -10.27 -3.77 -16.21
C GLU A 116 -9.99 -5.13 -16.88
N PHE A 117 -11.02 -5.84 -17.32
CA PHE A 117 -10.83 -7.16 -17.92
C PHE A 117 -10.24 -7.07 -19.35
N PRO A 118 -9.22 -7.89 -19.69
CA PRO A 118 -8.51 -8.84 -18.83
C PRO A 118 -7.41 -8.15 -17.99
N ASN A 119 -7.48 -8.29 -16.66
CA ASN A 119 -6.42 -7.82 -15.77
C ASN A 119 -5.48 -8.97 -15.37
N SER A 120 -4.29 -8.60 -14.86
CA SER A 120 -3.24 -9.56 -14.51
C SER A 120 -3.63 -10.53 -13.39
N TYR A 121 -4.58 -10.17 -12.52
CA TYR A 121 -5.07 -11.06 -11.48
C TYR A 121 -6.02 -12.12 -12.03
N VAL A 122 -6.92 -11.76 -12.95
CA VAL A 122 -7.84 -12.72 -13.58
C VAL A 122 -7.06 -13.75 -14.40
N PHE A 123 -6.03 -13.32 -15.14
CA PHE A 123 -5.12 -14.25 -15.82
C PHE A 123 -4.40 -15.17 -14.83
N TYR A 124 -3.87 -14.61 -13.72
CA TYR A 124 -3.24 -15.38 -12.66
C TYR A 124 -4.18 -16.45 -12.05
N VAL A 125 -5.43 -16.08 -11.74
CA VAL A 125 -6.44 -17.02 -11.20
C VAL A 125 -6.77 -18.12 -12.21
N PHE A 126 -6.89 -17.78 -13.50
CA PHE A 126 -7.11 -18.77 -14.55
C PHE A 126 -6.03 -19.86 -14.55
N ILE A 127 -4.75 -19.47 -14.43
CA ILE A 127 -3.65 -20.43 -14.34
C ILE A 127 -3.75 -21.30 -13.08
N MET A 128 -4.07 -20.72 -11.92
CA MET A 128 -4.21 -21.50 -10.67
C MET A 128 -5.36 -22.50 -10.72
N VAL A 129 -6.50 -22.11 -11.30
CA VAL A 129 -7.66 -23.00 -11.48
C VAL A 129 -7.35 -24.11 -12.48
N LEU A 130 -6.67 -23.79 -13.59
CA LEU A 130 -6.20 -24.78 -14.55
C LEU A 130 -5.29 -25.81 -13.88
N THR A 131 -4.33 -25.36 -13.07
CA THR A 131 -3.42 -26.26 -12.36
C THR A 131 -4.15 -27.15 -11.35
N MET A 132 -5.10 -26.59 -10.59
CA MET A 132 -5.92 -27.38 -9.67
C MET A 132 -6.73 -28.46 -10.40
N ALA A 133 -7.30 -28.16 -11.57
CA ALA A 133 -7.95 -29.16 -12.41
C ALA A 133 -6.97 -30.26 -12.85
N THR A 134 -5.74 -29.89 -13.23
CA THR A 134 -4.71 -30.86 -13.61
C THR A 134 -4.29 -31.79 -12.48
N ILE A 135 -4.23 -31.31 -11.22
CA ILE A 135 -3.94 -32.14 -10.04
C ILE A 135 -5.00 -33.23 -9.87
N VAL A 136 -6.27 -32.90 -10.10
CA VAL A 136 -7.37 -33.84 -9.94
C VAL A 136 -7.30 -34.94 -11.00
N ILE A 137 -7.12 -34.57 -12.26
CA ILE A 137 -7.21 -35.49 -13.40
C ILE A 137 -5.90 -36.23 -13.72
N SER A 138 -4.74 -35.70 -13.32
CA SER A 138 -3.46 -36.31 -13.69
C SER A 138 -3.33 -37.71 -13.08
N PRO A 139 -2.91 -38.72 -13.86
CA PRO A 139 -2.45 -39.97 -13.31
C PRO A 139 -1.16 -39.70 -12.52
N VAL A 140 -0.97 -40.48 -11.46
CA VAL A 140 0.14 -40.33 -10.53
C VAL A 140 0.59 -41.73 -10.12
N THR A 141 1.89 -41.98 -10.14
CA THR A 141 2.45 -43.29 -9.77
C THR A 141 3.44 -43.13 -8.62
N VAL A 142 3.18 -43.82 -7.51
CA VAL A 142 4.11 -43.87 -6.37
C VAL A 142 5.24 -44.84 -6.73
N THR A 143 6.46 -44.33 -6.79
CA THR A 143 7.65 -45.13 -7.17
C THR A 143 8.37 -45.71 -5.95
N SER A 144 8.28 -45.02 -4.81
CA SER A 144 8.84 -45.44 -3.53
C SER A 144 8.00 -44.86 -2.40
N THR A 145 7.85 -45.60 -1.30
CA THR A 145 7.18 -45.16 -0.07
C THR A 145 8.15 -44.81 1.06
N ALA A 146 9.45 -45.09 0.89
CA ALA A 146 10.49 -44.79 1.88
C ALA A 146 11.87 -44.52 1.22
N PRO A 147 12.20 -43.27 0.83
CA PRO A 147 11.38 -42.05 0.94
C PRO A 147 10.25 -42.02 -0.08
N VAL A 148 9.23 -41.18 0.18
CA VAL A 148 8.07 -41.05 -0.71
C VAL A 148 8.48 -40.34 -2.00
N THR A 149 8.47 -41.06 -3.12
CA THR A 149 8.75 -40.52 -4.45
C THR A 149 7.56 -40.77 -5.36
N ILE A 150 7.09 -39.70 -6.00
CA ILE A 150 5.92 -39.70 -6.86
C ILE A 150 6.36 -39.29 -8.26
N SER A 151 6.08 -40.13 -9.25
CA SER A 151 6.28 -39.79 -10.66
C SER A 151 5.07 -39.04 -11.19
N PHE A 152 5.34 -38.01 -11.99
CA PHE A 152 4.34 -37.15 -12.60
C PHE A 152 4.51 -37.10 -14.12
N GLU A 153 3.40 -36.96 -14.82
CA GLU A 153 3.40 -36.77 -16.27
C GLU A 153 4.04 -35.44 -16.68
N PRO A 154 4.71 -35.35 -17.85
CA PRO A 154 5.39 -34.13 -18.29
C PRO A 154 4.47 -32.92 -18.39
N TYR A 155 3.22 -33.10 -18.81
CA TYR A 155 2.26 -31.99 -18.92
C TYR A 155 1.88 -31.44 -17.54
N PHE A 156 1.79 -32.30 -16.52
CA PHE A 156 1.51 -31.88 -15.14
C PHE A 156 2.66 -31.02 -14.62
N LEU A 157 3.90 -31.48 -14.81
CA LEU A 157 5.09 -30.74 -14.41
C LEU A 157 5.19 -29.39 -15.11
N PHE A 158 4.84 -29.34 -16.40
CA PHE A 158 4.80 -28.08 -17.16
C PHE A 158 3.77 -27.10 -16.61
N ILE A 159 2.51 -27.53 -16.43
CA ILE A 159 1.42 -26.67 -15.96
C ILE A 159 1.67 -26.20 -14.51
N ASN A 160 2.14 -27.10 -13.65
CA ASN A 160 2.51 -26.76 -12.28
C ASN A 160 3.69 -25.76 -12.26
N GLY A 161 4.77 -26.05 -12.99
CA GLY A 161 5.92 -25.16 -13.09
C GLY A 161 5.55 -23.77 -13.64
N PHE A 162 4.64 -23.70 -14.62
CA PHE A 162 4.12 -22.45 -15.14
C PHE A 162 3.33 -21.66 -14.08
N ALA A 163 2.48 -22.32 -13.30
CA ALA A 163 1.75 -21.69 -12.21
C ALA A 163 2.68 -21.14 -11.12
N VAL A 164 3.64 -21.96 -10.66
CA VAL A 164 4.65 -21.54 -9.69
C VAL A 164 5.46 -20.35 -10.22
N GLY A 165 5.93 -20.41 -11.47
CA GLY A 165 6.66 -19.32 -12.11
C GLY A 165 5.83 -18.03 -12.19
N THR A 166 4.53 -18.14 -12.43
CA THR A 166 3.63 -16.98 -12.44
C THR A 166 3.56 -16.34 -11.05
N LEU A 167 3.41 -17.12 -9.98
CA LEU A 167 3.43 -16.59 -8.60
C LEU A 167 4.77 -15.94 -8.25
N MET A 168 5.89 -16.60 -8.60
CA MET A 168 7.24 -16.08 -8.37
C MET A 168 7.46 -14.72 -9.02
N LEU A 169 6.85 -14.46 -10.19
CA LEU A 169 6.99 -13.19 -10.91
C LEU A 169 5.93 -12.16 -10.51
N TYR A 170 4.72 -12.60 -10.16
CA TYR A 170 3.58 -11.73 -9.92
C TYR A 170 3.79 -10.82 -8.70
N ALA A 171 4.25 -11.37 -7.58
CA ALA A 171 4.49 -10.60 -6.36
C ALA A 171 5.60 -9.53 -6.55
N PRO A 172 6.82 -9.88 -7.02
CA PRO A 172 7.83 -8.87 -7.33
C PRO A 172 7.35 -7.82 -8.32
N PHE A 173 6.70 -8.23 -9.42
CA PHE A 173 6.22 -7.30 -10.45
C PHE A 173 5.26 -6.25 -9.87
N ARG A 174 4.23 -6.68 -9.14
CA ARG A 174 3.21 -5.78 -8.58
C ARG A 174 3.79 -4.88 -7.48
N PHE A 175 4.58 -5.43 -6.56
CA PHE A 175 5.14 -4.62 -5.48
C PHE A 175 6.22 -3.65 -5.96
N VAL A 176 7.14 -4.08 -6.83
CA VAL A 176 8.18 -3.19 -7.35
C VAL A 176 7.59 -2.11 -8.24
N SER A 177 6.63 -2.44 -9.10
CA SER A 177 5.95 -1.42 -9.92
C SER A 177 5.18 -0.42 -9.06
N HIS A 178 4.49 -0.87 -8.01
CA HIS A 178 3.83 0.01 -7.05
C HIS A 178 4.85 0.91 -6.34
N MET A 179 5.92 0.35 -5.77
CA MET A 179 6.97 1.12 -5.09
C MET A 179 7.66 2.14 -6.00
N ARG A 180 7.85 1.83 -7.29
CA ARG A 180 8.42 2.79 -8.25
C ARG A 180 7.49 3.97 -8.50
N ARG A 181 6.17 3.76 -8.51
CA ARG A 181 5.17 4.81 -8.74
C ARG A 181 4.96 5.68 -7.51
N THR A 182 4.95 5.06 -6.33
CA THR A 182 4.61 5.75 -5.09
C THR A 182 5.85 6.23 -4.32
N ASN A 183 7.05 5.78 -4.67
CA ASN A 183 8.33 6.10 -4.01
C ASN A 183 8.25 6.09 -2.46
N PRO A 184 7.87 4.94 -1.85
CA PRO A 184 7.63 4.89 -0.42
C PRO A 184 8.91 5.07 0.41
N GLY A 185 8.70 5.51 1.65
CA GLY A 185 9.72 5.60 2.68
C GLY A 185 10.41 4.25 2.96
N ALA A 186 11.58 4.31 3.61
CA ALA A 186 12.47 3.16 3.80
C ALA A 186 11.80 1.98 4.52
N ASP A 187 10.95 2.23 5.52
CA ASP A 187 10.27 1.18 6.28
C ASP A 187 9.27 0.40 5.41
N VAL A 188 8.44 1.10 4.64
CA VAL A 188 7.47 0.47 3.74
C VAL A 188 8.16 -0.32 2.63
N ARG A 189 9.27 0.21 2.12
CA ARG A 189 10.10 -0.47 1.13
C ARG A 189 10.69 -1.76 1.69
N ARG A 190 11.22 -1.72 2.91
CA ARG A 190 11.72 -2.91 3.63
C ARG A 190 10.60 -3.94 3.78
N ASP A 191 9.44 -3.52 4.27
CA ASP A 191 8.31 -4.42 4.51
C ASP A 191 7.79 -5.04 3.20
N ALA A 192 7.72 -4.28 2.11
CA ALA A 192 7.38 -4.79 0.79
C ALA A 192 8.39 -5.84 0.29
N TYR A 193 9.70 -5.60 0.45
CA TYR A 193 10.71 -6.60 0.09
C TYR A 193 10.64 -7.85 0.95
N LEU A 194 10.29 -7.72 2.23
CA LEU A 194 10.05 -8.86 3.11
C LEU A 194 8.85 -9.68 2.60
N ILE A 195 7.74 -9.04 2.22
CA ILE A 195 6.58 -9.74 1.65
C ILE A 195 6.94 -10.43 0.32
N ILE A 196 7.67 -9.75 -0.57
CA ILE A 196 8.16 -10.35 -1.82
C ILE A 196 9.00 -11.59 -1.53
N LEU A 197 9.96 -11.48 -0.61
CA LEU A 197 10.84 -12.57 -0.21
C LEU A 197 10.06 -13.74 0.36
N GLY A 198 9.09 -13.47 1.23
CA GLY A 198 8.24 -14.49 1.83
C GLY A 198 7.39 -15.24 0.79
N ILE A 199 6.68 -14.53 -0.09
CA ILE A 199 5.80 -15.14 -1.10
C ILE A 199 6.63 -15.90 -2.14
N THR A 200 7.67 -15.27 -2.68
CA THR A 200 8.52 -15.87 -3.72
C THR A 200 9.31 -17.04 -3.14
N GLY A 201 9.87 -16.87 -1.95
CA GLY A 201 10.61 -17.92 -1.25
C GLY A 201 9.74 -19.12 -0.93
N PHE A 202 8.47 -18.91 -0.52
CA PHE A 202 7.54 -20.00 -0.26
C PHE A 202 7.25 -20.80 -1.53
N ALA A 203 6.95 -20.10 -2.64
CA ALA A 203 6.70 -20.75 -3.93
C ALA A 203 7.91 -21.54 -4.45
N VAL A 204 9.12 -21.00 -4.26
CA VAL A 204 10.39 -21.69 -4.58
C VAL A 204 10.59 -22.91 -3.69
N GLY A 205 10.37 -22.75 -2.39
CA GLY A 205 10.50 -23.80 -1.38
C GLY A 205 9.62 -25.00 -1.71
N GLU A 206 8.32 -24.77 -1.87
CA GLU A 206 7.34 -25.80 -2.21
C GLU A 206 7.75 -26.56 -3.49
N PHE A 207 8.05 -25.85 -4.57
CA PHE A 207 8.47 -26.50 -5.82
C PHE A 207 9.77 -27.30 -5.67
N LEU A 208 10.77 -26.73 -5.00
CA LEU A 208 12.08 -27.35 -4.84
C LEU A 208 12.01 -28.59 -3.93
N LEU A 209 11.36 -28.47 -2.77
CA LEU A 209 11.40 -29.44 -1.68
C LEU A 209 10.35 -30.54 -1.85
N GLU A 210 9.17 -30.25 -2.41
CA GLU A 210 8.11 -31.23 -2.57
C GLU A 210 8.16 -31.98 -3.91
N ILE A 211 8.64 -31.32 -4.97
CA ILE A 211 8.64 -31.87 -6.33
C ILE A 211 10.06 -32.15 -6.83
N LEU A 212 10.92 -31.13 -6.86
CA LEU A 212 12.19 -31.24 -7.58
C LEU A 212 13.20 -32.17 -6.90
N LEU A 213 13.53 -31.94 -5.63
CA LEU A 213 14.52 -32.74 -4.89
C LEU A 213 14.11 -34.22 -4.72
N PRO A 214 12.85 -34.55 -4.39
CA PRO A 214 12.42 -35.94 -4.30
C PRO A 214 12.53 -36.72 -5.61
N ASN A 215 12.39 -36.06 -6.77
CA ASN A 215 12.62 -36.67 -8.08
C ASN A 215 14.09 -37.06 -8.32
N TYR A 216 15.03 -36.45 -7.59
CA TYR A 216 16.44 -36.84 -7.58
C TYR A 216 16.82 -37.73 -6.38
N GLY A 217 15.83 -38.23 -5.62
CA GLY A 217 16.04 -39.12 -4.48
C GLY A 217 16.50 -38.40 -3.20
N VAL A 218 16.39 -37.06 -3.14
CA VAL A 218 16.76 -36.26 -1.97
C VAL A 218 15.49 -35.85 -1.21
N ASP A 219 15.31 -36.35 0.02
CA ASP A 219 14.17 -35.99 0.87
C ASP A 219 14.59 -34.94 1.93
N LEU A 220 14.26 -33.68 1.65
CA LEU A 220 14.47 -32.54 2.55
C LEU A 220 13.15 -31.87 2.94
N ARG A 221 12.00 -32.56 2.81
CA ARG A 221 10.68 -31.97 3.09
C ARG A 221 10.55 -31.49 4.54
N ALA A 222 11.07 -32.26 5.49
CA ALA A 222 11.01 -31.90 6.92
C ALA A 222 11.79 -30.60 7.27
N PRO A 223 13.08 -30.44 6.93
CA PRO A 223 13.77 -29.16 7.13
C PRO A 223 13.23 -28.06 6.20
N GLY A 224 12.77 -28.41 5.00
CA GLY A 224 12.14 -27.49 4.06
C GLY A 224 10.91 -26.79 4.63
N PHE A 225 10.06 -27.55 5.30
CA PHE A 225 8.88 -27.07 5.99
C PHE A 225 9.21 -26.00 7.06
N ILE A 226 10.33 -26.14 7.78
CA ILE A 226 10.78 -25.13 8.76
C ILE A 226 11.12 -23.81 8.06
N VAL A 227 11.76 -23.88 6.89
CA VAL A 227 12.10 -22.70 6.08
C VAL A 227 10.84 -22.01 5.57
N GLU A 228 9.86 -22.77 5.07
CA GLU A 228 8.56 -22.24 4.63
C GLU A 228 7.81 -21.54 5.75
N MET A 229 7.76 -22.15 6.94
CA MET A 229 7.17 -21.55 8.13
C MET A 229 7.87 -20.23 8.52
N ALA A 230 9.20 -20.17 8.44
CA ALA A 230 9.94 -18.94 8.69
C ALA A 230 9.63 -17.84 7.66
N LEU A 231 9.45 -18.18 6.38
CA LEU A 231 9.08 -17.25 5.32
C LEU A 231 7.66 -16.67 5.52
N ILE A 232 6.71 -17.49 5.97
CA ILE A 232 5.37 -17.00 6.32
C ILE A 232 5.44 -16.10 7.56
N GLY A 233 6.25 -16.47 8.56
CA GLY A 233 6.53 -15.63 9.72
C GLY A 233 7.11 -14.26 9.33
N LEU A 234 7.92 -14.22 8.26
CA LEU A 234 8.49 -12.99 7.71
C LEU A 234 7.42 -12.13 7.01
N ILE A 235 6.47 -12.72 6.28
CA ILE A 235 5.29 -12.00 5.75
C ILE A 235 4.47 -11.41 6.91
N ALA A 236 4.19 -12.22 7.92
CA ALA A 236 3.44 -11.77 9.10
C ALA A 236 4.17 -10.64 9.83
N PHE A 237 5.50 -10.73 9.93
CA PHE A 237 6.33 -9.69 10.51
C PHE A 237 6.26 -8.38 9.71
N ALA A 238 6.37 -8.44 8.39
CA ALA A 238 6.28 -7.25 7.53
C ALA A 238 4.90 -6.57 7.63
N ILE A 239 3.85 -7.36 7.86
CA ILE A 239 2.48 -6.86 7.96
C ILE A 239 2.16 -6.37 9.39
N ARG A 240 2.91 -6.80 10.42
CA ARG A 240 2.63 -6.45 11.83
C ARG A 240 2.70 -4.95 12.09
N GLU A 241 3.57 -4.25 11.38
CA GLU A 241 3.78 -2.83 11.56
C GLU A 241 2.71 -2.07 10.80
N LYS A 242 2.22 -0.98 11.39
CA LYS A 242 1.31 0.00 10.77
C LYS A 242 1.89 0.63 9.47
N SER A 243 2.97 0.09 8.89
CA SER A 243 3.74 0.71 7.79
C SER A 243 3.22 0.28 6.44
N PHE A 244 3.03 -1.02 6.23
CA PHE A 244 2.74 -1.56 4.91
C PHE A 244 1.40 -1.08 4.31
N LEU A 245 0.42 -0.71 5.15
CA LEU A 245 -0.93 -0.37 4.71
C LEU A 245 -1.33 1.09 4.91
N GLN A 246 -0.60 1.89 5.70
CA GLN A 246 -1.18 3.13 6.23
C GLN A 246 -0.70 4.43 5.61
N GLU A 247 0.45 4.50 4.94
CA GLU A 247 0.90 5.78 4.41
C GLU A 247 1.67 5.57 3.12
N LEU A 248 0.98 5.86 2.04
CA LEU A 248 1.54 6.75 1.06
C LEU A 248 0.51 7.87 0.92
N ILE A 249 1.01 9.09 0.76
CA ILE A 249 0.25 10.21 0.27
C ILE A 249 -0.31 9.76 -1.08
N VAL A 250 -1.46 9.10 -1.09
CA VAL A 250 -2.15 8.69 -2.31
C VAL A 250 -3.21 9.76 -2.48
N PRO A 251 -3.09 10.60 -3.52
CA PRO A 251 -4.10 11.57 -3.83
C PRO A 251 -5.43 10.85 -4.04
N GLU A 252 -6.36 11.03 -3.12
CA GLU A 252 -7.74 10.54 -3.24
C GLU A 252 -8.66 11.75 -3.16
N ALA A 253 -9.58 11.84 -4.11
CA ALA A 253 -10.61 12.85 -4.08
C ALA A 253 -11.74 12.37 -3.16
N GLU A 254 -12.31 13.28 -2.38
CA GLU A 254 -13.54 13.00 -1.65
C GLU A 254 -14.68 12.80 -2.66
N ALA A 255 -14.86 13.78 -3.56
CA ALA A 255 -15.77 13.72 -4.73
C ALA A 255 -17.19 13.19 -4.44
N HIS A 256 -17.79 13.62 -3.33
CA HIS A 256 -19.13 13.18 -2.92
C HIS A 256 -20.26 14.14 -3.33
N LEU A 257 -19.93 15.36 -3.76
CA LEU A 257 -20.90 16.41 -4.10
C LEU A 257 -21.03 16.60 -5.62
N GLN A 258 -22.27 16.75 -6.09
CA GLN A 258 -22.60 17.02 -7.51
C GLN A 258 -22.96 18.49 -7.78
N THR A 259 -22.85 19.34 -6.77
CA THR A 259 -23.07 20.79 -6.86
C THR A 259 -21.91 21.48 -7.56
N THR A 260 -22.09 22.75 -7.93
CA THR A 260 -20.96 23.59 -8.37
C THR A 260 -20.15 24.06 -7.16
N PRO A 261 -18.81 24.10 -7.25
CA PRO A 261 -17.96 24.67 -6.20
C PRO A 261 -18.38 26.09 -5.84
N THR A 262 -18.25 26.43 -4.56
CA THR A 262 -18.51 27.80 -4.06
C THR A 262 -17.33 28.71 -4.41
N TYR A 263 -16.11 28.17 -4.35
CA TYR A 263 -14.88 28.90 -4.66
C TYR A 263 -14.32 28.47 -6.02
N ASP A 264 -14.05 29.44 -6.89
CA ASP A 264 -13.41 29.23 -8.19
C ASP A 264 -12.02 29.87 -8.17
N LEU A 265 -11.00 29.05 -7.94
CA LEU A 265 -9.60 29.46 -7.91
C LEU A 265 -8.89 29.06 -9.20
N GLU A 266 -8.10 29.98 -9.75
CA GLU A 266 -7.25 29.70 -10.89
C GLU A 266 -6.15 28.71 -10.48
N ARG A 267 -5.98 27.67 -11.29
CA ARG A 267 -4.95 26.64 -11.07
C ARG A 267 -3.56 27.14 -11.48
N GLY A 268 -2.53 26.47 -10.95
CA GLY A 268 -1.14 26.82 -11.17
C GLY A 268 -0.63 27.97 -10.28
N PHE A 269 -1.36 28.31 -9.21
CA PHE A 269 -1.02 29.41 -8.31
C PHE A 269 -1.00 29.01 -6.83
N ALA A 270 -0.08 29.61 -6.09
CA ALA A 270 -0.09 29.65 -4.65
C ALA A 270 -0.91 30.86 -4.14
N TYR A 271 -1.73 30.62 -3.12
CA TYR A 271 -2.60 31.59 -2.50
C TYR A 271 -2.28 31.73 -1.01
N ALA A 272 -1.97 32.94 -0.57
CA ALA A 272 -1.96 33.30 0.84
C ALA A 272 -3.36 33.79 1.23
N VAL A 273 -4.03 33.02 2.08
CA VAL A 273 -5.33 33.38 2.63
C VAL A 273 -5.07 34.15 3.91
N LEU A 274 -5.28 35.46 3.86
CA LEU A 274 -4.98 36.35 4.98
C LEU A 274 -6.11 36.30 6.01
N GLU A 275 -5.84 35.63 7.12
CA GLU A 275 -6.79 35.35 8.20
C GLU A 275 -6.06 35.06 9.52
N ARG A 276 -6.79 34.96 10.63
CA ARG A 276 -6.18 34.72 11.96
C ARG A 276 -6.21 33.26 12.41
N ASP A 277 -7.29 32.54 12.08
CA ASP A 277 -7.58 31.21 12.67
C ASP A 277 -7.54 30.06 11.66
N GLY A 278 -7.28 30.34 10.37
CA GLY A 278 -7.21 29.32 9.30
C GLY A 278 -8.55 28.78 8.81
N THR A 279 -9.66 29.17 9.43
CA THR A 279 -11.01 28.65 9.14
C THR A 279 -11.41 28.80 7.68
N GLU A 280 -11.13 29.95 7.06
CA GLU A 280 -11.51 30.22 5.66
C GLU A 280 -10.71 29.31 4.71
N SER A 281 -9.41 29.16 4.94
CA SER A 281 -8.56 28.25 4.16
C SER A 281 -9.05 26.81 4.19
N PHE A 282 -9.47 26.33 5.37
CA PHE A 282 -10.00 24.97 5.49
C PHE A 282 -11.35 24.79 4.79
N GLU A 283 -12.25 25.79 4.80
CA GLU A 283 -13.52 25.71 4.04
C GLU A 283 -13.28 25.76 2.53
N ILE A 284 -12.39 26.64 2.04
CA ILE A 284 -11.97 26.65 0.63
C ILE A 284 -11.40 25.28 0.24
N PHE A 285 -10.48 24.75 1.05
CA PHE A 285 -9.87 23.46 0.79
C PHE A 285 -10.90 22.33 0.72
N LYS A 286 -11.81 22.27 1.70
CA LYS A 286 -12.91 21.31 1.78
C LYS A 286 -13.84 21.40 0.56
N ASP A 287 -14.22 22.60 0.15
CA ASP A 287 -15.07 22.80 -1.04
C ASP A 287 -14.39 22.22 -2.29
N LEU A 288 -13.10 22.49 -2.50
CA LEU A 288 -12.38 21.96 -3.66
C LEU A 288 -12.27 20.42 -3.66
N VAL A 289 -11.92 19.80 -2.53
CA VAL A 289 -11.72 18.35 -2.45
C VAL A 289 -13.03 17.56 -2.53
N THR A 290 -14.12 18.13 -2.00
CA THR A 290 -15.46 17.53 -2.08
C THR A 290 -16.07 17.62 -3.48
N HIS A 291 -15.58 18.54 -4.32
CA HIS A 291 -15.91 18.69 -5.74
C HIS A 291 -14.90 18.05 -6.70
N GLY A 292 -14.11 17.08 -6.21
CA GLY A 292 -13.33 16.19 -7.06
C GLY A 292 -11.85 16.55 -7.23
N ALA A 293 -11.36 17.60 -6.57
CA ALA A 293 -9.92 17.77 -6.42
C ALA A 293 -9.34 16.73 -5.47
N GLN A 294 -8.10 16.31 -5.72
CA GLN A 294 -7.36 15.50 -4.75
C GLN A 294 -6.67 16.45 -3.78
N GLY A 295 -6.78 16.19 -2.48
CA GLY A 295 -6.30 17.09 -1.42
C GLY A 295 -5.08 16.55 -0.66
N LEU A 296 -4.19 17.43 -0.22
CA LEU A 296 -3.23 17.17 0.86
C LEU A 296 -3.32 18.29 1.89
N CYS A 297 -3.51 17.94 3.15
CA CYS A 297 -3.53 18.91 4.24
C CYS A 297 -2.32 18.70 5.16
N ILE A 298 -1.44 19.69 5.24
CA ILE A 298 -0.34 19.76 6.21
C ILE A 298 -0.73 20.79 7.26
N THR A 299 -0.84 20.40 8.52
CA THR A 299 -1.40 21.26 9.57
C THR A 299 -0.77 21.02 10.93
N ARG A 300 -0.78 22.02 11.81
CA ARG A 300 -0.38 21.87 13.22
C ARG A 300 -1.48 21.25 14.09
N ARG A 301 -2.73 21.22 13.61
CA ARG A 301 -3.86 20.60 14.31
C ARG A 301 -3.74 19.08 14.22
N SER A 302 -4.25 18.38 15.23
CA SER A 302 -4.22 16.91 15.18
C SER A 302 -5.05 16.39 13.99
N PRO A 303 -4.57 15.40 13.22
CA PRO A 303 -5.30 14.89 12.05
C PRO A 303 -6.73 14.45 12.38
N LYS A 304 -6.93 13.80 13.53
CA LYS A 304 -8.26 13.35 13.99
C LYS A 304 -9.24 14.50 14.18
N THR A 305 -8.75 15.64 14.68
CA THR A 305 -9.58 16.83 14.88
C THR A 305 -9.99 17.39 13.53
N VAL A 306 -9.06 17.54 12.59
CA VAL A 306 -9.33 18.08 11.26
C VAL A 306 -10.29 17.19 10.46
N MET A 307 -10.08 15.87 10.46
CA MET A 307 -10.99 14.91 9.82
C MET A 307 -12.42 15.05 10.33
N ARG A 308 -12.58 15.15 11.66
CA ARG A 308 -13.89 15.28 12.30
C ARG A 308 -14.55 16.62 12.00
N ASP A 309 -13.81 17.72 12.11
CA ASP A 309 -14.37 19.06 12.04
C ASP A 309 -14.77 19.43 10.59
N TYR A 310 -14.03 18.92 9.58
CA TYR A 310 -14.27 19.21 8.17
C TYR A 310 -14.85 18.04 7.35
N GLY A 311 -15.07 16.88 7.96
CA GLY A 311 -15.66 15.71 7.29
C GLY A 311 -14.76 15.09 6.21
N LEU A 312 -13.44 15.14 6.40
CA LEU A 312 -12.44 14.62 5.46
C LEU A 312 -12.13 13.16 5.81
N GLU A 313 -12.58 12.22 4.97
CA GLU A 313 -12.44 10.78 5.22
C GLU A 313 -11.27 10.16 4.45
N ARG A 314 -11.03 10.64 3.22
CA ARG A 314 -10.03 10.09 2.28
C ARG A 314 -8.82 10.99 2.12
N THR A 315 -8.99 12.28 2.37
CA THR A 315 -7.93 13.29 2.18
C THR A 315 -6.75 13.02 3.12
N PRO A 316 -5.51 12.81 2.62
CA PRO A 316 -4.34 12.68 3.46
C PRO A 316 -4.08 13.95 4.29
N ILE A 317 -3.94 13.79 5.61
CA ILE A 317 -3.62 14.87 6.54
C ILE A 317 -2.30 14.55 7.26
N LEU A 318 -1.28 15.37 7.02
CA LEU A 318 0.02 15.30 7.68
C LEU A 318 0.09 16.29 8.85
N TRP A 319 0.48 15.77 10.01
CA TRP A 319 0.67 16.58 11.20
C TRP A 319 2.07 17.21 11.20
N LEU A 320 2.13 18.54 11.14
CA LEU A 320 3.36 19.30 11.25
C LEU A 320 3.82 19.37 12.72
N SER A 321 4.73 18.47 13.12
CA SER A 321 5.10 18.29 14.52
C SER A 321 6.57 17.89 14.71
N ARG A 322 7.21 18.42 15.77
CA ARG A 322 8.57 18.01 16.19
C ARG A 322 8.61 16.63 16.82
N VAL A 323 7.51 16.21 17.44
CA VAL A 323 7.38 14.88 18.07
C VAL A 323 6.76 13.95 17.02
N ALA A 324 7.42 13.84 15.87
CA ALA A 324 7.02 12.95 14.77
C ALA A 324 7.30 11.48 15.17
N SER A 325 6.55 10.99 16.15
CA SER A 325 6.44 9.57 16.52
C SER A 325 5.17 8.94 15.96
N GLU A 326 4.25 9.76 15.44
CA GLU A 326 3.09 9.33 14.68
C GLU A 326 3.43 9.23 13.18
N LYS A 327 2.79 8.29 12.50
CA LYS A 327 3.11 7.94 11.12
C LYS A 327 2.72 9.06 10.14
N ASN A 328 1.51 9.63 10.28
CA ASN A 328 1.04 10.81 9.54
C ASN A 328 1.62 12.12 10.07
N ALA A 329 2.93 12.22 10.23
CA ALA A 329 3.59 13.43 10.71
C ALA A 329 4.78 13.82 9.85
N VAL A 330 4.94 15.13 9.63
CA VAL A 330 6.10 15.71 8.97
C VAL A 330 6.80 16.64 9.96
N ARG A 331 8.14 16.53 10.02
CA ARG A 331 8.93 17.41 10.89
C ARG A 331 9.04 18.79 10.22
N PRO A 332 8.92 19.88 11.00
CA PRO A 332 9.02 21.24 10.45
C PRO A 332 10.44 21.63 10.04
N SER A 333 11.45 20.89 10.51
CA SER A 333 12.86 21.12 10.21
C SER A 333 13.56 19.80 9.84
N PRO A 334 14.39 19.78 8.79
CA PRO A 334 14.64 20.92 7.89
C PRO A 334 13.42 21.13 6.95
N PRO A 335 13.23 22.34 6.37
CA PRO A 335 11.98 22.71 5.68
C PRO A 335 11.70 21.82 4.46
N GLU A 336 12.74 21.25 3.85
CA GLU A 336 12.67 20.36 2.68
C GLU A 336 11.80 19.13 2.93
N ASN A 337 11.62 18.70 4.18
CA ASN A 337 10.68 17.63 4.51
C ASN A 337 9.25 17.96 4.06
N VAL A 338 8.82 19.21 4.23
CA VAL A 338 7.51 19.68 3.81
C VAL A 338 7.47 19.86 2.30
N ALA A 339 8.53 20.43 1.71
CA ALA A 339 8.65 20.56 0.25
C ALA A 339 8.49 19.20 -0.44
N MET A 340 9.27 18.20 -0.03
CA MET A 340 9.22 16.84 -0.59
C MET A 340 7.83 16.20 -0.47
N ALA A 341 7.13 16.41 0.64
CA ALA A 341 5.77 15.89 0.82
C ALA A 341 4.77 16.54 -0.15
N ILE A 342 4.90 17.85 -0.37
CA ILE A 342 4.06 18.60 -1.31
C ILE A 342 4.39 18.21 -2.75
N GLU A 343 5.66 18.23 -3.14
CA GLU A 343 6.12 17.88 -4.48
C GLU A 343 5.70 16.46 -4.87
N HIS A 344 5.91 15.49 -3.96
CA HIS A 344 5.53 14.11 -4.17
C HIS A 344 4.02 13.96 -4.41
N PHE A 345 3.20 14.62 -3.60
CA PHE A 345 1.75 14.62 -3.74
C PHE A 345 1.31 15.21 -5.09
N VAL A 346 1.87 16.36 -5.45
CA VAL A 346 1.49 17.08 -6.66
C VAL A 346 1.93 16.31 -7.92
N ASP A 347 3.06 15.59 -7.87
CA ASP A 347 3.55 14.79 -9.01
C ASP A 347 2.69 13.58 -9.36
N ILE A 348 2.06 12.96 -8.36
CA ILE A 348 1.22 11.77 -8.57
C ILE A 348 -0.28 12.10 -8.58
N GLY A 349 -0.64 13.32 -8.19
CA GLY A 349 -2.02 13.79 -8.08
C GLY A 349 -2.55 14.38 -9.39
N GLN A 350 -3.84 14.19 -9.63
CA GLN A 350 -4.60 14.90 -10.64
C GLN A 350 -5.38 16.02 -9.97
N LYS A 351 -5.33 17.22 -10.56
CA LYS A 351 -6.06 18.39 -10.04
C LYS A 351 -5.75 18.66 -8.56
N GLY A 352 -4.49 18.51 -8.17
CA GLY A 352 -4.05 18.60 -6.77
C GLY A 352 -4.35 19.94 -6.11
N VAL A 353 -4.75 19.88 -4.85
CA VAL A 353 -4.92 21.03 -3.95
C VAL A 353 -4.19 20.72 -2.66
N VAL A 354 -3.33 21.64 -2.22
CA VAL A 354 -2.51 21.50 -1.02
C VAL A 354 -2.89 22.60 -0.05
N LEU A 355 -3.16 22.26 1.21
CA LEU A 355 -3.30 23.20 2.31
C LEU A 355 -2.07 23.09 3.22
N LEU A 356 -1.31 24.16 3.35
CA LEU A 356 -0.15 24.25 4.24
C LEU A 356 -0.45 25.22 5.40
N ASP A 357 -1.00 24.68 6.47
CA ASP A 357 -1.27 25.39 7.73
C ASP A 357 -0.07 25.27 8.69
N GLY A 358 0.69 26.37 8.81
CA GLY A 358 1.82 26.49 9.72
C GLY A 358 3.10 27.06 9.09
N VAL A 359 3.00 27.96 8.10
CA VAL A 359 4.16 28.64 7.52
C VAL A 359 4.94 29.41 8.60
N GLU A 360 4.24 30.07 9.53
CA GLU A 360 4.83 30.76 10.69
C GLU A 360 5.63 29.78 11.56
N TYR A 361 5.14 28.55 11.67
CA TYR A 361 5.80 27.51 12.45
C TYR A 361 7.03 26.96 11.76
N LEU A 362 7.04 26.88 10.42
CA LEU A 362 8.24 26.58 9.65
C LEU A 362 9.30 27.67 9.85
N ILE A 363 8.91 28.94 9.80
CA ILE A 363 9.84 30.07 10.04
C ILE A 363 10.32 30.09 11.50
N ALA A 364 9.49 29.71 12.47
CA ALA A 364 9.92 29.64 13.86
C ALA A 364 10.96 28.52 14.12
N HIS A 365 11.05 27.53 13.24
CA HIS A 365 11.93 26.35 13.40
C HIS A 365 13.10 26.32 12.42
N ASN A 366 13.14 27.23 11.46
CA ASN A 366 14.19 27.35 10.44
C ASN A 366 14.52 28.83 10.26
N ASP A 367 15.49 29.19 9.43
CA ASP A 367 15.64 30.60 9.05
C ASP A 367 14.63 30.98 7.94
N PHE A 368 14.22 32.25 7.92
CA PHE A 368 13.26 32.75 6.94
C PHE A 368 13.71 32.54 5.49
N THR A 369 15.02 32.64 5.22
CA THR A 369 15.57 32.49 3.86
C THR A 369 15.36 31.08 3.34
N SER A 370 15.58 30.07 4.18
CA SER A 370 15.34 28.66 3.84
C SER A 370 13.84 28.38 3.59
N VAL A 371 12.94 28.99 4.37
CA VAL A 371 11.49 28.84 4.12
C VAL A 371 11.05 29.57 2.85
N LEU A 372 11.61 30.74 2.58
CA LEU A 372 11.33 31.47 1.35
C LEU A 372 11.83 30.70 0.10
N ALA A 373 13.02 30.08 0.18
CA ALA A 373 13.53 29.19 -0.86
C ALA A 373 12.58 28.01 -1.10
N LEU A 374 12.11 27.34 -0.04
CA LEU A 374 11.08 26.31 -0.14
C LEU A 374 9.82 26.83 -0.83
N LEU A 375 9.34 28.03 -0.48
CA LEU A 375 8.16 28.61 -1.10
C LEU A 375 8.36 28.83 -2.61
N HIS A 376 9.54 29.27 -3.04
CA HIS A 376 9.86 29.40 -4.46
C HIS A 376 9.79 28.04 -5.17
N ASP A 377 10.46 27.01 -4.63
CA ASP A 377 10.51 25.67 -5.22
C ASP A 377 9.11 25.05 -5.31
N VAL A 378 8.33 25.15 -4.22
CA VAL A 378 6.96 24.66 -4.18
C VAL A 378 6.06 25.44 -5.16
N ASN A 379 6.19 26.76 -5.24
CA ASN A 379 5.37 27.58 -6.16
C ASN A 379 5.65 27.24 -7.63
N GLU A 380 6.93 27.03 -7.99
CA GLU A 380 7.32 26.54 -9.32
C GLU A 380 6.65 25.19 -9.59
N LYS A 381 6.69 24.26 -8.63
CA LYS A 381 6.07 22.95 -8.76
C LYS A 381 4.55 23.02 -8.94
N ILE A 382 3.89 23.86 -8.15
CA ILE A 382 2.43 24.09 -8.20
C ILE A 382 2.02 24.61 -9.56
N SER A 383 2.81 25.53 -10.14
CA SER A 383 2.58 26.07 -11.48
C SER A 383 2.77 25.01 -12.57
N LEU A 384 3.85 24.22 -12.51
CA LEU A 384 4.15 23.18 -13.51
C LEU A 384 3.07 22.09 -13.59
N GLN A 385 2.44 21.75 -12.47
CA GLN A 385 1.48 20.66 -12.35
C GLN A 385 0.02 21.12 -12.31
N ASP A 386 -0.24 22.40 -12.59
CA ASP A 386 -1.59 23.00 -12.57
C ASP A 386 -2.35 22.73 -11.24
N ALA A 387 -1.61 22.76 -10.14
CA ALA A 387 -2.11 22.52 -8.78
C ALA A 387 -2.48 23.84 -8.08
N ILE A 388 -3.06 23.75 -6.89
CA ILE A 388 -3.35 24.91 -6.04
C ILE A 388 -2.66 24.72 -4.70
N LEU A 389 -1.98 25.75 -4.21
CA LEU A 389 -1.48 25.79 -2.83
C LEU A 389 -2.27 26.86 -2.05
N LEU A 390 -2.80 26.49 -0.89
CA LEU A 390 -3.45 27.37 0.07
C LEU A 390 -2.57 27.48 1.32
N MET A 391 -2.27 28.70 1.73
CA MET A 391 -1.50 29.00 2.92
C MET A 391 -2.28 29.99 3.79
N PRO A 392 -2.94 29.54 4.86
CA PRO A 392 -3.45 30.45 5.88
C PRO A 392 -2.27 31.21 6.49
N MET A 393 -2.38 32.54 6.55
CA MET A 393 -1.35 33.40 7.11
C MET A 393 -1.97 34.58 7.84
N ASP A 394 -1.48 34.87 9.05
CA ASP A 394 -1.77 36.14 9.73
C ASP A 394 -0.67 37.16 9.37
N PRO A 395 -0.96 38.24 8.62
CA PRO A 395 0.04 39.25 8.28
C PRO A 395 0.76 39.85 9.50
N ALA A 396 0.11 39.88 10.67
CA ALA A 396 0.66 40.43 11.89
C ALA A 396 1.79 39.59 12.50
N THR A 397 1.97 38.33 12.07
CA THR A 397 3.04 37.45 12.57
C THR A 397 4.37 37.61 11.84
N PHE A 398 4.41 38.41 10.77
CA PHE A 398 5.58 38.66 9.95
C PHE A 398 6.06 40.10 10.09
N ASN A 399 7.36 40.34 9.96
CA ASN A 399 7.82 41.71 9.79
C ASN A 399 7.52 42.21 8.36
N GLU A 400 7.53 43.53 8.16
CA GLU A 400 7.17 44.14 6.87
C GLU A 400 8.00 43.62 5.70
N ARG A 401 9.30 43.36 5.92
CA ARG A 401 10.20 42.85 4.89
C ARG A 401 9.87 41.41 4.51
N GLU A 402 9.67 40.54 5.51
CA GLU A 402 9.32 39.14 5.31
C GLU A 402 7.99 39.00 4.56
N PHE A 403 6.97 39.73 5.02
CA PHE A 403 5.66 39.72 4.38
C PHE A 403 5.74 40.24 2.93
N ALA A 404 6.48 41.32 2.69
CA ALA A 404 6.66 41.87 1.34
C ALA A 404 7.36 40.89 0.39
N LEU A 405 8.27 40.04 0.90
CA LEU A 405 8.94 39.00 0.11
C LEU A 405 7.98 37.85 -0.20
N ILE A 406 7.26 37.32 0.81
CA ILE A 406 6.27 36.25 0.58
C ILE A 406 5.17 36.72 -0.39
N ARG A 407 4.65 37.94 -0.20
CA ARG A 407 3.58 38.52 -1.03
C ARG A 407 3.92 38.56 -2.53
N ARG A 408 5.20 38.59 -2.90
CA ARG A 408 5.60 38.56 -4.32
C ARG A 408 5.42 37.19 -4.97
N GLU A 409 5.38 36.13 -4.17
CA GLU A 409 5.30 34.74 -4.64
C GLU A 409 3.85 34.24 -4.71
N VAL A 410 2.92 34.90 -4.03
CA VAL A 410 1.57 34.38 -3.79
C VAL A 410 0.49 35.36 -4.20
N ARG A 411 -0.68 34.83 -4.53
CA ARG A 411 -1.91 35.62 -4.70
C ARG A 411 -2.60 35.79 -3.34
N LEU A 412 -3.10 36.98 -3.05
CA LEU A 412 -3.77 37.26 -1.79
C LEU A 412 -5.27 36.95 -1.87
N LEU A 413 -5.79 36.28 -0.85
CA LEU A 413 -7.21 35.99 -0.63
C LEU A 413 -7.59 36.23 0.83
N GLY A 414 -8.88 36.15 1.12
CA GLY A 414 -9.38 36.16 2.49
C GLY A 414 -9.77 37.56 3.00
N PRO A 415 -10.36 37.62 4.21
CA PRO A 415 -10.99 38.83 4.74
C PRO A 415 -10.02 39.99 4.95
N LEU A 416 -8.75 39.70 5.26
CA LEU A 416 -7.72 40.73 5.48
C LEU A 416 -7.04 41.18 4.18
N ALA A 417 -7.29 40.54 3.04
CA ALA A 417 -6.60 40.86 1.78
C ALA A 417 -6.83 42.30 1.29
N MET A 418 -8.00 42.89 1.58
CA MET A 418 -8.32 44.25 1.13
C MET A 418 -7.38 45.32 1.74
N GLU A 419 -6.79 45.06 2.91
CA GLU A 419 -5.85 45.99 3.57
C GLU A 419 -4.46 45.97 2.92
N TYR A 420 -4.13 44.90 2.20
CA TYR A 420 -2.80 44.65 1.64
C TYR A 420 -2.76 44.60 0.11
N ALA A 421 -3.92 44.77 -0.54
CA ALA A 421 -4.02 44.93 -1.99
C ALA A 421 -3.33 46.23 -2.42
N GLU A 422 -2.50 46.18 -3.47
CA GLU A 422 -1.95 47.41 -4.05
C GLU A 422 -3.12 48.30 -4.53
N PRO A 423 -3.09 49.63 -4.28
CA PRO A 423 -4.05 50.52 -4.90
C PRO A 423 -3.92 50.37 -6.43
N PRO A 424 -5.04 50.37 -7.18
CA PRO A 424 -4.99 50.22 -8.62
C PRO A 424 -4.05 51.29 -9.20
N ARG A 425 -3.06 50.85 -9.99
CA ARG A 425 -2.14 51.76 -10.68
C ARG A 425 -2.98 52.70 -11.54
N THR A 426 -3.20 53.93 -11.07
CA THR A 426 -3.82 54.98 -11.87
C THR A 426 -2.93 55.20 -13.08
N SER A 427 -3.47 54.93 -14.28
CA SER A 427 -2.79 55.23 -15.53
C SER A 427 -2.60 56.75 -15.61
N ALA A 428 -1.44 57.24 -15.19
CA ALA A 428 -1.03 58.61 -15.42
C ALA A 428 -0.94 58.83 -16.93
N ARG A 429 -1.98 59.45 -17.49
CA ARG A 429 -2.04 59.89 -18.88
C ARG A 429 -0.95 60.95 -19.07
N ALA A 430 0.14 60.61 -19.76
CA ALA A 430 1.17 61.57 -20.12
C ALA A 430 0.55 62.71 -20.95
N PRO A 431 0.96 63.97 -20.75
CA PRO A 431 0.42 65.08 -21.53
C PRO A 431 0.91 64.95 -22.99
N ALA A 432 -0.04 65.07 -23.93
CA ALA A 432 0.24 65.07 -25.35
C ALA A 432 1.16 66.24 -25.69
N LYS A 433 2.33 65.96 -26.26
CA LYS A 433 3.18 66.99 -26.87
C LYS A 433 2.42 67.60 -28.04
N ALA A 434 2.20 68.92 -27.98
CA ALA A 434 1.74 69.70 -29.12
C ALA A 434 2.82 69.65 -30.22
N VAL A 435 2.41 69.23 -31.41
CA VAL A 435 3.20 69.32 -32.64
C VAL A 435 2.96 70.72 -33.19
N HIS A 436 4.04 71.51 -33.32
CA HIS A 436 4.10 72.70 -34.17
C HIS A 436 4.82 72.35 -35.46
#